data_AF-A0A354IAM4-F1
#
_entry.id   AF-A0A354IAM4-F1
#
_cell.length_a   1.000
_cell.length_b   1.000
_cell.length_c   1.000
_cell.angle_alpha   90.00
_cell.angle_beta   90.00
_cell.angle_gamma   90.00
#
_symmetry.space_group_name_H-M   'P 1'
#
loop_
_entity.id
_entity.type
_entity.pdbx_description
1 polymer ?
#
loop_
_entity_poly.entity_id
_entity_poly.type
_entity_poly.pdbx_seq_one_letter_code
_entity_poly.pdbx_strand_id
1 'polypeptide(L)'
;MKEKLSKIMEEAMAQIDESGQLDKLNDIRVAFLGKKGELTSVLKSMKEVAPEDRPKIGQMVNEARNTIEKRLEERRGYFEKKLMEE
;
A
#
# COMPACT_ATOMS: atom_id res chain seq x y z
N MET A 1 13.05 -9.95 -4.40
CA MET A 1 12.32 -9.15 -3.38
C MET A 1 12.00 -7.73 -3.86
N LYS A 2 12.94 -6.98 -4.45
CA LYS A 2 12.65 -5.67 -5.08
C LYS A 2 11.50 -5.73 -6.09
N GLU A 3 11.52 -6.69 -7.01
CA GLU A 3 10.45 -6.86 -8.01
C GLU A 3 9.08 -7.13 -7.37
N LYS A 4 9.05 -7.93 -6.29
CA LYS A 4 7.81 -8.22 -5.57
C LYS A 4 7.24 -6.96 -4.93
N LEU A 5 8.10 -6.11 -4.36
CA LEU A 5 7.68 -4.84 -3.79
C LEU A 5 7.17 -3.87 -4.86
N SER A 6 7.85 -3.78 -6.01
CA SER A 6 7.39 -2.96 -7.14
C SER A 6 6.01 -3.40 -7.64
N LYS A 7 5.79 -4.72 -7.80
CA LYS A 7 4.47 -5.25 -8.17
C LYS A 7 3.38 -4.91 -7.16
N ILE A 8 3.66 -5.11 -5.87
CA ILE A 8 2.71 -4.76 -4.79
C ILE A 8 2.35 -3.27 -4.87
N MET A 9 3.34 -2.41 -5.13
CA MET A 9 3.11 -0.97 -5.24
C MET A 9 2.26 -0.62 -6.47
N GLU A 10 2.57 -1.18 -7.64
CA GLU A 10 1.78 -0.97 -8.86
C GLU A 10 0.35 -1.48 -8.71
N GLU A 11 0.16 -2.69 -8.18
CA GLU A 11 -1.16 -3.27 -7.92
C GLU A 11 -1.97 -2.46 -6.92
N ALA A 12 -1.34 -2.01 -5.83
CA ALA A 12 -2.00 -1.15 -4.84
C ALA A 12 -2.45 0.17 -5.47
N MET A 13 -1.58 0.84 -6.22
CA MET A 13 -1.90 2.12 -6.88
C MET A 13 -3.03 1.96 -7.90
N ALA A 14 -2.99 0.92 -8.73
CA ALA A 14 -4.04 0.63 -9.70
C ALA A 14 -5.38 0.37 -9.00
N GLN A 15 -5.41 -0.45 -7.95
CA GLN A 15 -6.64 -0.72 -7.21
C GLN A 15 -7.20 0.53 -6.52
N ILE A 16 -6.34 1.40 -5.99
CA ILE A 16 -6.79 2.67 -5.38
C ILE A 16 -7.42 3.58 -6.44
N ASP A 17 -6.82 3.67 -7.62
CA ASP A 17 -7.32 4.50 -8.71
C ASP A 17 -8.66 3.97 -9.26
N GLU A 18 -8.77 2.66 -9.43
CA GLU A 18 -10.01 1.98 -9.87
C GLU A 18 -11.09 1.91 -8.79
N SER A 19 -10.74 2.16 -7.52
CA SER A 19 -11.73 2.20 -6.46
C SER A 19 -12.75 3.30 -6.74
N GLY A 20 -14.04 2.97 -6.56
CA GLY A 20 -15.18 3.85 -6.84
C GLY A 20 -15.96 4.26 -5.60
N GLN A 21 -15.58 3.76 -4.42
CA GLN A 21 -16.29 3.98 -3.17
C GLN A 21 -15.38 3.76 -1.95
N LEU A 22 -15.77 4.35 -0.82
CA LEU A 22 -15.01 4.31 0.44
C LEU A 22 -14.75 2.88 0.96
N ASP A 23 -15.73 1.97 0.83
CA ASP A 23 -15.57 0.60 1.31
C ASP A 23 -14.44 -0.14 0.59
N LYS A 24 -14.34 0.02 -0.74
CA LYS A 24 -13.27 -0.57 -1.54
C LYS A 24 -11.90 -0.05 -1.12
N LEU A 25 -11.78 1.24 -0.80
CA LEU A 25 -10.53 1.80 -0.30
C LEU A 25 -10.09 1.16 1.02
N ASN A 26 -11.03 0.88 1.93
CA ASN A 26 -10.70 0.21 3.17
C ASN A 26 -10.29 -1.25 2.94
N ASP A 27 -10.94 -1.97 2.03
CA ASP A 27 -10.55 -3.33 1.65
C ASP A 27 -9.11 -3.37 1.09
N ILE A 28 -8.78 -2.44 0.18
CA ILE A 28 -7.44 -2.27 -0.37
C ILE A 28 -6.44 -1.99 0.75
N ARG A 29 -6.76 -1.06 1.66
CA ARG A 29 -5.91 -0.76 2.82
C ARG A 29 -5.61 -2.00 3.66
N VAL A 30 -6.61 -2.84 3.92
CA VAL A 30 -6.43 -4.07 4.70
C VAL A 30 -5.62 -5.12 3.91
N ALA A 31 -5.86 -5.26 2.61
CA ALA A 31 -5.17 -6.20 1.72
C ALA A 31 -3.67 -5.91 1.59
N PHE A 32 -3.27 -4.63 1.54
CA PHE A 32 -1.87 -4.26 1.37
C PHE A 32 -1.17 -3.93 2.69
N LEU A 33 -1.79 -3.09 3.53
CA LEU A 33 -1.18 -2.53 4.74
C LEU A 33 -1.61 -3.24 6.03
N GLY A 34 -2.63 -4.09 5.97
CA GLY A 34 -3.13 -4.81 7.14
C GLY A 34 -2.10 -5.76 7.77
N LYS A 35 -2.46 -6.33 8.93
CA LYS A 35 -1.59 -7.28 9.68
C LYS A 35 -1.20 -8.53 8.88
N LYS A 36 -2.05 -8.92 7.92
CA LYS A 36 -1.84 -10.01 6.95
C LYS A 36 -1.62 -9.49 5.52
N GLY A 37 -1.48 -8.19 5.35
CA GLY A 37 -1.36 -7.59 4.04
C GLY A 37 -0.02 -7.90 3.38
N GLU A 38 0.04 -7.71 2.07
CA GLU A 38 1.19 -8.05 1.26
C GLU A 38 2.47 -7.34 1.72
N LEU A 39 2.37 -6.05 2.01
CA LEU A 39 3.49 -5.22 2.44
C LEU A 39 4.02 -5.64 3.81
N THR A 40 3.12 -6.03 4.72
CA THR A 40 3.46 -6.58 6.03
C THR A 40 4.09 -7.97 5.92
N SER A 41 3.68 -8.76 4.94
CA SER A 41 4.29 -10.06 4.65
C SER A 41 5.71 -9.89 4.12
N VAL A 42 5.96 -8.90 3.26
CA VAL A 42 7.32 -8.54 2.81
C VAL A 42 8.22 -8.17 4.00
N LEU A 43 7.72 -7.36 4.94
CA LEU A 43 8.45 -7.02 6.17
C LEU A 43 8.83 -8.26 6.99
N LYS A 44 7.90 -9.21 7.16
CA LYS A 44 8.17 -10.46 7.90
C LYS A 44 9.22 -11.33 7.21
N SER A 45 9.23 -11.36 5.88
CA SER A 45 10.24 -12.07 5.09
C SER A 45 11.62 -11.38 5.05
N MET A 46 11.79 -10.18 5.62
CA MET A 46 13.11 -9.53 5.68
C MET A 46 14.18 -10.32 6.44
N LYS A 47 13.76 -11.27 7.28
CA LYS A 47 14.69 -12.19 7.96
C LYS A 47 15.52 -13.01 6.98
N GLU A 48 14.98 -13.28 5.79
CA GLU A 48 15.60 -14.07 4.71
C GLU A 48 16.51 -13.20 3.80
N VAL A 49 16.52 -11.88 4.00
CA VAL A 49 17.32 -10.95 3.20
C VAL A 49 18.73 -10.84 3.79
N ALA A 50 19.73 -10.77 2.89
CA ALA A 50 21.13 -10.50 3.23
C ALA A 50 21.24 -9.22 4.08
N PRO A 51 22.05 -9.21 5.16
CA PRO A 51 22.16 -8.05 6.06
C PRO A 51 22.46 -6.72 5.35
N GLU A 52 23.24 -6.78 4.27
CA GLU A 52 23.65 -5.63 3.46
C GLU A 52 22.49 -5.01 2.66
N ASP A 53 21.50 -5.82 2.27
CA ASP A 53 20.32 -5.37 1.51
C ASP A 53 19.15 -4.95 2.40
N ARG A 54 19.13 -5.37 3.67
CA ARG A 54 18.05 -5.06 4.62
C ARG A 54 17.75 -3.55 4.77
N PRO A 55 18.74 -2.64 4.88
CA PRO A 55 18.46 -1.21 5.00
C PRO A 55 17.74 -0.67 3.75
N LYS A 56 18.23 -1.07 2.57
CA LYS A 56 17.71 -0.64 1.28
C LYS A 56 16.28 -1.14 1.06
N ILE A 57 16.03 -2.43 1.34
CA ILE A 57 14.68 -2.99 1.24
C ILE A 57 13.76 -2.39 2.31
N GLY A 58 14.25 -2.18 3.53
CA GLY A 58 13.55 -1.50 4.61
C GLY A 58 13.02 -0.13 4.22
N GLN A 59 13.90 0.67 3.63
CA GLN A 59 13.54 1.99 3.12
C GLN A 59 12.49 1.89 2.03
N MET A 60 12.69 1.03 1.02
CA MET A 60 11.72 0.88 -0.07
C MET A 60 10.33 0.43 0.44
N VAL A 61 10.28 -0.46 1.43
CA VAL A 61 9.00 -0.91 2.00
C VAL A 61 8.31 0.21 2.76
N ASN A 62 9.05 1.00 3.55
CA ASN A 62 8.48 2.16 4.23
C ASN A 62 8.02 3.25 3.25
N GLU A 63 8.78 3.50 2.19
CA GLU A 63 8.37 4.42 1.12
C GLU A 63 7.09 3.94 0.44
N ALA A 64 7.02 2.66 0.04
CA ALA A 64 5.83 2.08 -0.56
C ALA A 64 4.61 2.16 0.38
N ARG A 65 4.79 1.88 1.69
CA ARG A 65 3.72 2.07 2.69
C ARG A 65 3.20 3.51 2.66
N ASN A 66 4.10 4.48 2.79
CA ASN A 66 3.73 5.89 2.87
C ASN A 66 3.04 6.36 1.59
N THR A 67 3.51 5.92 0.42
CA THR A 67 2.87 6.24 -0.87
C THR A 67 1.45 5.68 -0.95
N ILE A 68 1.26 4.42 -0.57
CA ILE A 68 -0.07 3.77 -0.58
C ILE A 68 -1.00 4.46 0.42
N GLU A 69 -0.55 4.76 1.64
CA GLU A 69 -1.36 5.47 2.64
C GLU A 69 -1.79 6.84 2.14
N LYS A 70 -0.85 7.62 1.59
CA LYS A 70 -1.15 8.94 1.04
C LYS A 70 -2.17 8.86 -0.10
N ARG A 71 -2.00 7.92 -1.03
CA ARG A 71 -2.91 7.76 -2.17
C ARG A 71 -4.30 7.32 -1.71
N LEU A 72 -4.38 6.40 -0.75
CA LEU A 72 -5.65 6.00 -0.12
C LEU A 72 -6.36 7.19 0.52
N GLU A 73 -5.63 8.02 1.26
CA GLU A 73 -6.19 9.18 1.94
C GLU A 73 -6.67 10.27 0.97
N GLU A 74 -5.89 10.57 -0.07
CA GLU A 74 -6.30 11.46 -1.15
C GLU A 74 -7.60 10.97 -1.82
N ARG A 75 -7.66 9.67 -2.14
CA ARG A 75 -8.83 9.07 -2.79
C ARG A 75 -10.03 9.02 -1.85
N ARG A 76 -9.81 8.76 -0.56
CA ARG A 76 -10.84 8.80 0.49
C ARG A 76 -11.44 10.21 0.61
N GLY A 77 -10.59 11.23 0.73
CA GLY A 77 -11.02 12.62 0.81
C GLY A 77 -11.77 13.10 -0.45
N TYR A 78 -11.40 12.59 -1.63
CA TYR A 78 -12.16 12.82 -2.87
C TYR A 78 -13.59 12.28 -2.76
N PHE A 79 -13.77 11.04 -2.28
CA PHE A 79 -15.11 10.46 -2.12
C PHE A 79 -15.92 11.12 -1.02
N GLU A 80 -15.29 11.43 0.12
CA GLU A 80 -15.94 12.15 1.23
C GLU A 80 -16.49 13.51 0.76
N LYS A 81 -15.69 14.28 0.00
CA LYS A 81 -16.16 15.55 -0.59
C LYS A 81 -17.29 15.35 -1.58
N LYS A 82 -17.16 14.38 -2.48
CA LYS A 82 -18.19 14.10 -3.48
C LYS A 82 -19.53 13.75 -2.82
N LEU A 83 -19.50 13.00 -1.70
CA LEU A 83 -20.70 12.62 -0.94
C LEU A 83 -21.34 13.80 -0.18
N MET A 84 -20.58 14.87 0.11
CA MET A 84 -21.10 16.07 0.77
C MET A 84 -21.67 17.12 -0.20
N GLU A 85 -21.28 17.04 -1.48
CA GLU A 85 -21.73 17.97 -2.53
C GLU A 85 -22.98 17.48 -3.31
N GLU A 86 -23.41 16.23 -3.08
CA GLU A 86 -24.70 15.65 -3.53
C GLU A 86 -25.78 15.72 -2.44
#